data_AF-A0A4Y7IJ81-F1
#
_entry.id   AF-A0A4Y7IJ81-F1
#
_cell.length_a   1.000
_cell.length_b   1.000
_cell.length_c   1.000
_cell.angle_alpha   90.00
_cell.angle_beta   90.00
_cell.angle_gamma   90.00
#
_symmetry.space_group_name_H-M   'P 1'
#
loop_
_entity.id
_entity.type
_entity.pdbx_description
1 polymer ?
#
loop_
_entity_poly.entity_id
_entity_poly.type
_entity_poly.pdbx_seq_one_letter_code
_entity_poly.pdbx_strand_id
1 'polypeptide(L)'
;MEAVFRGAKEFKQEVFDKVQLELNQFGLWIYNANIKQLVDVPGHEYFSYLGQKIQNEAANQAKIDVAEAKMKGEVGAKLRQGQTIQNAAMIDAETKIIATQRQGEGKKEEIKVNAEIKIFENLRDADVAQANAELATKKAGWAQSAELAQVESVKAVAIKEAELQREVELKNALTQTEKLKAQYLSKASVQEANWELYKKQKQAEAVLFEKQKAADAQKLVAEAQLFAKQQAADGELYAKKKEAEGMVAAAEAQGVYVQTLLQEFNGNYAALRDYMMINGGMFQEVAKINASAVQGLQPKISIWTNGDGSSTGNGNRTEGFAEVYKALPRLFQTVEEQTGMTPPSWLAGPPNTQKLEELTPPLVGRVTNTQRWV
;
A
#
# COMPACT_ATOMS: atom_id res chain seq x y z
N MET A 1 1.15 -79.51 5.71
CA MET A 1 0.85 -79.58 7.16
C MET A 1 -0.38 -78.74 7.51
N GLU A 2 -0.47 -77.46 7.13
CA GLU A 2 -1.65 -76.62 7.43
C GLU A 2 -2.98 -77.11 6.79
N ALA A 3 -2.91 -77.85 5.67
CA ALA A 3 -4.09 -78.46 5.04
C ALA A 3 -4.72 -79.60 5.89
N VAL A 4 -3.93 -80.26 6.75
CA VAL A 4 -4.42 -81.32 7.66
C VAL A 4 -5.42 -80.76 8.68
N PHE A 5 -5.36 -79.45 8.95
CA PHE A 5 -6.16 -78.77 9.98
C PHE A 5 -7.31 -77.92 9.44
N ARG A 6 -7.34 -77.62 8.13
CA ARG A 6 -8.46 -76.90 7.50
C ARG A 6 -9.73 -77.74 7.41
N GLY A 7 -9.60 -79.06 7.46
CA GLY A 7 -10.74 -79.98 7.51
C GLY A 7 -10.34 -81.36 8.04
N ALA A 8 -10.52 -81.59 9.35
CA ALA A 8 -10.30 -82.93 9.94
C ALA A 8 -11.14 -84.04 9.26
N LYS A 9 -12.25 -83.65 8.60
CA LYS A 9 -13.09 -84.54 7.79
C LYS A 9 -12.41 -84.96 6.48
N GLU A 10 -11.80 -84.00 5.77
CA GLU A 10 -11.13 -84.25 4.49
C GLU A 10 -9.88 -85.10 4.69
N PHE A 11 -9.06 -84.78 5.70
CA PHE A 11 -7.90 -85.58 6.06
C PHE A 11 -8.28 -87.01 6.48
N LYS A 12 -9.37 -87.17 7.24
CA LYS A 12 -9.87 -88.49 7.64
C LYS A 12 -10.26 -89.33 6.42
N GLN A 13 -10.96 -88.75 5.44
CA GLN A 13 -11.33 -89.44 4.21
C GLN A 13 -10.09 -89.86 3.42
N GLU A 14 -9.13 -88.96 3.22
CA GLU A 14 -7.92 -89.27 2.43
C GLU A 14 -7.07 -90.39 3.04
N VAL A 15 -6.92 -90.40 4.38
CA VAL A 15 -6.21 -91.47 5.09
C VAL A 15 -7.00 -92.78 5.02
N PHE A 16 -8.32 -92.71 5.17
CA PHE A 16 -9.19 -93.88 5.10
C PHE A 16 -9.10 -94.57 3.73
N ASP A 17 -9.19 -93.80 2.65
CA ASP A 17 -9.16 -94.34 1.28
C ASP A 17 -7.83 -95.03 0.98
N LYS A 18 -6.71 -94.43 1.40
CA LYS A 18 -5.36 -95.00 1.22
C LYS A 18 -5.15 -96.28 2.03
N VAL A 19 -5.62 -96.31 3.28
CA VAL A 19 -5.44 -97.49 4.15
C VAL A 19 -6.39 -98.62 3.75
N GLN A 20 -7.61 -98.30 3.30
CA GLN A 20 -8.57 -99.28 2.79
C GLN A 20 -8.03 -99.98 1.53
N LEU A 21 -7.31 -99.26 0.65
CA LEU A 21 -6.68 -99.82 -0.55
C LEU A 21 -5.67 -100.92 -0.21
N GLU A 22 -4.84 -100.73 0.82
CA GLU A 22 -3.88 -101.74 1.28
C GLU A 22 -4.57 -102.92 2.01
N LEU A 23 -5.57 -102.65 2.84
CA LEU A 23 -6.32 -103.68 3.57
C LEU A 23 -7.16 -104.59 2.66
N ASN A 24 -7.61 -104.07 1.51
CA ASN A 24 -8.33 -104.86 0.50
C ASN A 24 -7.47 -106.04 -0.01
N GLN A 25 -6.14 -105.91 -0.08
CA GLN A 25 -5.24 -107.00 -0.48
C GLN A 25 -5.27 -108.18 0.50
N PHE A 26 -5.57 -107.88 1.78
CA PHE A 26 -5.71 -108.86 2.86
C PHE A 26 -7.18 -109.26 3.13
N GLY A 27 -8.13 -108.72 2.37
CA GLY A 27 -9.57 -108.98 2.53
C GLY A 27 -10.22 -108.33 3.76
N LEU A 28 -9.59 -107.32 4.35
CA LEU A 28 -10.07 -106.64 5.57
C LEU A 28 -10.80 -105.33 5.23
N TRP A 29 -11.89 -105.04 5.96
CA TRP A 29 -12.72 -103.85 5.75
C TRP A 29 -12.77 -102.98 7.00
N ILE A 30 -12.50 -101.68 6.84
CA ILE A 30 -12.64 -100.71 7.92
C ILE A 30 -14.10 -100.22 7.94
N TYR A 31 -14.83 -100.49 9.02
CA TYR A 31 -16.19 -99.96 9.21
C TYR A 31 -16.20 -98.61 9.93
N ASN A 32 -15.29 -98.42 10.88
CA ASN A 32 -15.14 -97.17 11.61
C ASN A 32 -13.69 -97.00 12.03
N ALA A 33 -13.13 -95.83 11.73
CA ALA A 33 -11.84 -95.41 12.24
C ALA A 33 -12.01 -94.06 12.95
N ASN A 34 -11.41 -93.95 14.13
CA ASN A 34 -11.28 -92.69 14.84
C ASN A 34 -9.82 -92.26 14.84
N ILE A 35 -9.58 -91.03 14.45
CA ILE A 35 -8.26 -90.41 14.57
C ILE A 35 -8.16 -89.89 16.00
N LYS A 36 -7.12 -90.30 16.73
CA LYS A 36 -6.82 -89.73 18.05
C LYS A 36 -6.29 -88.30 17.88
N GLN A 37 -6.37 -87.50 18.94
CA GLN A 37 -5.82 -86.14 18.96
C GLN A 37 -4.34 -86.18 18.56
N LEU A 38 -3.97 -85.34 17.58
CA LEU A 38 -2.57 -85.10 17.22
C LEU A 38 -1.93 -84.34 18.39
N VAL A 39 -0.89 -84.91 18.97
CA VAL A 39 -0.11 -84.31 20.06
C VAL A 39 1.32 -84.22 19.57
N ASP A 40 2.01 -83.13 19.92
CA ASP A 40 3.42 -82.98 19.60
C ASP A 40 4.26 -84.10 20.25
N VAL A 41 5.32 -84.51 19.56
CA VAL A 41 6.33 -85.41 20.13
C VAL A 41 7.10 -84.66 21.23
N PRO A 42 7.47 -85.31 22.36
CA PRO A 42 8.22 -84.64 23.43
C PRO A 42 9.50 -83.96 22.90
N GLY A 43 9.62 -82.64 23.11
CA GLY A 43 10.72 -81.81 22.61
C GLY A 43 10.37 -80.92 21.40
N HIS A 44 9.17 -81.06 20.84
CA HIS A 44 8.64 -80.15 19.81
C HIS A 44 7.34 -79.49 20.31
N GLU A 45 7.13 -78.21 19.98
CA GLU A 45 5.96 -77.42 20.42
C GLU A 45 5.21 -76.78 19.23
N TYR A 46 5.23 -77.44 18.07
CA TYR A 46 4.68 -76.89 16.83
C TYR A 46 3.18 -76.57 16.93
N PHE A 47 2.37 -77.44 17.55
CA PHE A 47 0.93 -77.19 17.71
C PHE A 47 0.61 -76.05 18.66
N SER A 48 1.42 -75.90 19.72
CA SER A 48 1.30 -74.76 20.65
C SER A 48 1.56 -73.44 19.92
N TYR A 49 2.66 -73.34 19.16
CA TYR A 49 2.99 -72.12 18.40
C TYR A 49 2.01 -71.87 17.26
N LEU A 50 1.52 -72.90 16.57
CA LEU A 50 0.53 -72.74 15.51
C LEU A 50 -0.80 -72.22 16.07
N GLY A 51 -1.25 -72.76 17.21
CA GLY A 51 -2.44 -72.25 17.92
C GLY A 51 -2.28 -70.80 18.34
N GLN A 52 -1.14 -70.43 18.92
CA GLN A 52 -0.84 -69.04 19.28
C GLN A 52 -0.78 -68.13 18.05
N LYS A 53 -0.19 -68.58 16.93
CA LYS A 53 -0.14 -67.82 15.67
C LYS A 53 -1.54 -67.53 15.14
N ILE A 54 -2.41 -68.54 15.07
CA ILE A 54 -3.80 -68.38 14.57
C ILE A 54 -4.60 -67.44 15.47
N GLN A 55 -4.48 -67.57 16.81
CA GLN A 55 -5.14 -66.68 17.75
C GLN A 55 -4.65 -65.23 17.62
N ASN A 56 -3.33 -65.03 17.48
CA ASN A 56 -2.74 -63.70 17.28
C ASN A 56 -3.14 -63.10 15.93
N GLU A 57 -3.20 -63.90 14.87
CA GLU A 57 -3.62 -63.48 13.54
C GLU A 57 -5.09 -63.03 13.55
N ALA A 58 -5.99 -63.82 14.15
CA ALA A 58 -7.39 -63.44 14.32
C ALA A 58 -7.55 -62.18 15.19
N ALA A 59 -6.79 -62.08 16.29
CA ALA A 59 -6.82 -60.90 17.16
C ALA A 59 -6.30 -59.64 16.46
N ASN A 60 -5.24 -59.76 15.64
CA ASN A 60 -4.71 -58.64 14.87
C ASN A 60 -5.64 -58.24 13.74
N GLN A 61 -6.26 -59.19 13.05
CA GLN A 61 -7.26 -58.88 12.02
C GLN A 61 -8.45 -58.15 12.63
N ALA A 62 -8.99 -58.61 13.77
CA ALA A 62 -10.06 -57.90 14.47
C ALA A 62 -9.65 -56.49 14.90
N LYS A 63 -8.39 -56.29 15.33
CA LYS A 63 -7.88 -54.94 15.64
C LYS A 63 -7.82 -54.05 14.40
N ILE A 64 -7.41 -54.59 13.25
CA ILE A 64 -7.39 -53.86 11.98
C ILE A 64 -8.81 -53.46 11.59
N ASP A 65 -9.76 -54.39 11.60
CA ASP A 65 -11.15 -54.12 11.22
C ASP A 65 -11.80 -53.06 12.16
N VAL A 66 -11.52 -53.13 13.46
CA VAL A 66 -11.98 -52.11 14.44
C VAL A 66 -11.34 -50.76 14.18
N ALA A 67 -10.04 -50.72 13.85
CA ALA A 67 -9.35 -49.47 13.54
C ALA A 67 -9.88 -48.84 12.25
N GLU A 68 -10.12 -49.63 11.20
CA GLU A 68 -10.70 -49.16 9.94
C GLU A 68 -12.14 -48.65 10.14
N ALA A 69 -12.96 -49.35 10.93
CA ALA A 69 -14.31 -48.92 11.25
C ALA A 69 -14.31 -47.59 12.03
N LYS A 70 -13.42 -47.45 13.02
CA LYS A 70 -13.24 -46.19 13.78
C LYS A 70 -12.79 -45.07 12.86
N MET A 71 -11.78 -45.30 12.01
CA MET A 71 -11.28 -44.32 11.04
C MET A 71 -12.41 -43.85 10.12
N LYS A 72 -13.20 -44.77 9.55
CA LYS A 72 -14.33 -44.43 8.69
C LYS A 72 -15.42 -43.64 9.43
N GLY A 73 -15.70 -44.01 10.69
CA GLY A 73 -16.63 -43.29 11.55
C GLY A 73 -16.18 -41.87 11.85
N GLU A 74 -14.93 -41.68 12.25
CA GLU A 74 -14.34 -40.37 12.55
C GLU A 74 -14.25 -39.47 11.33
N VAL A 75 -13.82 -40.02 10.18
CA VAL A 75 -13.80 -39.29 8.90
C VAL A 75 -15.21 -38.88 8.50
N GLY A 76 -16.19 -39.79 8.61
CA GLY A 76 -17.59 -39.48 8.35
C GLY A 76 -18.14 -38.38 9.27
N ALA A 77 -17.84 -38.44 10.56
CA ALA A 77 -18.24 -37.44 11.54
C ALA A 77 -17.63 -36.07 11.23
N LYS A 78 -16.31 -35.99 10.98
CA LYS A 78 -15.64 -34.73 10.61
C LYS A 78 -16.14 -34.17 9.29
N LEU A 79 -16.42 -35.01 8.29
CA LEU A 79 -16.96 -34.56 7.01
C LEU A 79 -18.35 -33.93 7.20
N ARG A 80 -19.24 -34.56 7.99
CA ARG A 80 -20.55 -34.00 8.32
C ARG A 80 -20.44 -32.71 9.11
N GLN A 81 -19.53 -32.65 10.09
CA GLN A 81 -19.28 -31.42 10.85
C GLN A 81 -18.78 -30.29 9.96
N GLY A 82 -17.84 -30.58 9.05
CA GLY A 82 -17.33 -29.61 8.07
C GLY A 82 -18.44 -29.10 7.14
N GLN A 83 -19.28 -29.99 6.62
CA GLN A 83 -20.46 -29.62 5.82
C GLN A 83 -21.43 -28.72 6.60
N THR A 84 -21.72 -29.05 7.87
CA THR A 84 -22.59 -28.23 8.72
C THR A 84 -22.00 -26.83 8.93
N ILE A 85 -20.70 -26.71 9.18
CA ILE A 85 -20.03 -25.42 9.36
C ILE A 85 -20.06 -24.60 8.05
N GLN A 86 -19.78 -25.24 6.91
CA GLN A 86 -19.85 -24.57 5.61
C GLN A 86 -21.26 -24.08 5.29
N ASN A 87 -22.27 -24.94 5.49
CA ASN A 87 -23.67 -24.57 5.26
C ASN A 87 -24.12 -23.45 6.21
N ALA A 88 -23.74 -23.52 7.50
CA ALA A 88 -24.03 -22.46 8.46
C ALA A 88 -23.40 -21.13 8.02
N ALA A 89 -22.12 -21.14 7.62
CA ALA A 89 -21.43 -19.95 7.13
C ALA A 89 -22.07 -19.37 5.85
N MET A 90 -22.50 -20.23 4.91
CA MET A 90 -23.24 -19.80 3.71
C MET A 90 -24.58 -19.16 4.07
N ILE A 91 -25.35 -19.79 4.97
CA ILE A 91 -26.64 -19.27 5.44
C ILE A 91 -26.46 -17.92 6.16
N ASP A 92 -25.45 -17.79 7.01
CA ASP A 92 -25.17 -16.53 7.73
C ASP A 92 -24.78 -15.41 6.76
N ALA A 93 -23.95 -15.73 5.75
CA ALA A 93 -23.58 -14.78 4.70
C ALA A 93 -24.79 -14.34 3.87
N GLU A 94 -25.63 -15.30 3.43
CA GLU A 94 -26.85 -15.01 2.67
C GLU A 94 -27.86 -14.20 3.51
N THR A 95 -28.03 -14.57 4.78
CA THR A 95 -28.89 -13.84 5.73
C THR A 95 -28.43 -12.41 5.90
N LYS A 96 -27.11 -12.17 6.01
CA LYS A 96 -26.55 -10.82 6.11
C LYS A 96 -26.76 -10.00 4.83
N ILE A 97 -26.62 -10.62 3.66
CA ILE A 97 -26.90 -9.97 2.37
C ILE A 97 -28.37 -9.59 2.28
N ILE A 98 -29.29 -10.52 2.57
CA ILE A 98 -30.73 -10.27 2.53
C ILE A 98 -31.12 -9.18 3.55
N ALA A 99 -30.58 -9.21 4.76
CA ALA A 99 -30.84 -8.19 5.77
C ALA A 99 -30.37 -6.80 5.30
N THR A 100 -29.17 -6.73 4.71
CA THR A 100 -28.61 -5.47 4.18
C THR A 100 -29.42 -4.97 2.99
N GLN A 101 -29.84 -5.87 2.09
CA GLN A 101 -30.69 -5.53 0.95
C GLN A 101 -32.05 -5.00 1.41
N ARG A 102 -32.74 -5.71 2.32
CA ARG A 102 -34.02 -5.26 2.88
C ARG A 102 -33.89 -3.92 3.60
N GLN A 103 -32.78 -3.69 4.31
CA GLN A 103 -32.51 -2.41 4.94
C GLN A 103 -32.28 -1.30 3.91
N GLY A 104 -31.56 -1.59 2.82
CA GLY A 104 -31.35 -0.66 1.71
C GLY A 104 -32.66 -0.31 1.00
N GLU A 105 -33.51 -1.30 0.73
CA GLU A 105 -34.85 -1.13 0.15
C GLU A 105 -35.75 -0.31 1.09
N GLY A 106 -35.77 -0.63 2.39
CA GLY A 106 -36.52 0.12 3.40
C GLY A 106 -36.09 1.59 3.46
N LYS A 107 -34.79 1.87 3.49
CA LYS A 107 -34.25 3.24 3.45
C LYS A 107 -34.61 3.97 2.15
N LYS A 108 -34.58 3.27 1.01
CA LYS A 108 -34.96 3.86 -0.27
C LYS A 108 -36.43 4.27 -0.28
N GLU A 109 -37.30 3.42 0.25
CA GLU A 109 -38.72 3.73 0.35
C GLU A 109 -39.00 4.85 1.36
N GLU A 110 -38.30 4.87 2.49
CA GLU A 110 -38.36 5.96 3.46
C GLU A 110 -37.94 7.30 2.84
N ILE A 111 -36.85 7.32 2.06
CA ILE A 111 -36.41 8.54 1.36
C ILE A 111 -37.46 9.00 0.34
N LYS A 112 -38.09 8.09 -0.41
CA LYS A 112 -39.17 8.45 -1.34
C LYS A 112 -40.35 9.05 -0.61
N VAL A 113 -40.83 8.40 0.46
CA VAL A 113 -41.96 8.89 1.26
C VAL A 113 -41.62 10.25 1.87
N ASN A 114 -40.41 10.43 2.41
CA ASN A 114 -39.98 11.72 2.94
C ASN A 114 -39.86 12.80 1.86
N ALA A 115 -39.43 12.45 0.65
CA ALA A 115 -39.40 13.37 -0.48
C ALA A 115 -40.83 13.77 -0.91
N GLU A 116 -41.75 12.81 -0.97
CA GLU A 116 -43.17 13.06 -1.26
C GLU A 116 -43.81 13.95 -0.19
N ILE A 117 -43.55 13.70 1.10
CA ILE A 117 -44.01 14.55 2.21
C ILE A 117 -43.48 15.97 2.03
N LYS A 118 -42.19 16.16 1.76
CA LYS A 118 -41.61 17.50 1.55
C LYS A 118 -42.20 18.20 0.33
N ILE A 119 -42.44 17.49 -0.76
CA ILE A 119 -43.10 18.06 -1.94
C ILE A 119 -44.52 18.52 -1.57
N PHE A 120 -45.24 17.71 -0.79
CA PHE A 120 -46.58 18.05 -0.33
C PHE A 120 -46.60 19.25 0.64
N GLU A 121 -45.66 19.31 1.58
CA GLU A 121 -45.47 20.44 2.49
C GLU A 121 -45.19 21.73 1.69
N ASN A 122 -44.24 21.69 0.75
CA ASN A 122 -43.92 22.83 -0.11
C ASN A 122 -45.12 23.30 -0.94
N LEU A 123 -45.91 22.35 -1.48
CA LEU A 123 -47.13 22.67 -2.21
C LEU A 123 -48.16 23.35 -1.29
N ARG A 124 -48.33 22.86 -0.06
CA ARG A 124 -49.25 23.50 0.90
C ARG A 124 -48.78 24.87 1.33
N ASP A 125 -47.48 25.05 1.56
CA ASP A 125 -46.91 26.34 1.92
C ASP A 125 -47.06 27.34 0.76
N ALA A 126 -46.89 26.90 -0.48
CA ALA A 126 -47.15 27.72 -1.67
C ALA A 126 -48.64 28.12 -1.77
N ASP A 127 -49.57 27.18 -1.58
CA ASP A 127 -51.01 27.45 -1.58
C ASP A 127 -51.39 28.45 -0.46
N VAL A 128 -50.83 28.29 0.74
CA VAL A 128 -51.05 29.21 1.88
C VAL A 128 -50.47 30.59 1.59
N ALA A 129 -49.26 30.66 1.01
CA ALA A 129 -48.64 31.92 0.62
C ALA A 129 -49.47 32.64 -0.45
N GLN A 130 -49.99 31.92 -1.44
CA GLN A 130 -50.87 32.48 -2.46
C GLN A 130 -52.18 32.99 -1.85
N ALA A 131 -52.83 32.21 -0.99
CA ALA A 131 -54.06 32.62 -0.30
C ALA A 131 -53.82 33.86 0.59
N ASN A 132 -52.66 33.94 1.27
CA ASN A 132 -52.28 35.10 2.06
C ASN A 132 -52.00 36.34 1.19
N ALA A 133 -51.36 36.18 0.04
CA ALA A 133 -51.14 37.26 -0.91
C ALA A 133 -52.48 37.79 -1.47
N GLU A 134 -53.39 36.90 -1.84
CA GLU A 134 -54.75 37.27 -2.26
C GLU A 134 -55.52 38.01 -1.16
N LEU A 135 -55.45 37.54 0.09
CA LEU A 135 -56.03 38.24 1.22
C LEU A 135 -55.40 39.62 1.43
N ALA A 136 -54.08 39.75 1.29
CA ALA A 136 -53.37 41.01 1.42
C ALA A 136 -53.77 42.01 0.33
N THR A 137 -53.87 41.57 -0.94
CA THR A 137 -54.34 42.43 -2.04
C THR A 137 -55.77 42.90 -1.84
N LYS A 138 -56.69 42.01 -1.39
CA LYS A 138 -58.07 42.39 -1.06
C LYS A 138 -58.13 43.39 0.09
N LYS A 139 -57.36 43.18 1.17
CA LYS A 139 -57.24 44.12 2.29
C LYS A 139 -56.70 45.48 1.83
N ALA A 140 -55.66 45.50 1.00
CA ALA A 140 -55.10 46.72 0.43
C ALA A 140 -56.13 47.45 -0.46
N GLY A 141 -56.89 46.72 -1.28
CA GLY A 141 -57.97 47.29 -2.09
C GLY A 141 -59.08 47.91 -1.25
N TRP A 142 -59.49 47.25 -0.15
CA TRP A 142 -60.45 47.83 0.80
C TRP A 142 -59.89 49.05 1.54
N ALA A 143 -58.63 49.01 1.97
CA ALA A 143 -57.97 50.14 2.62
C ALA A 143 -57.84 51.34 1.67
N GLN A 144 -57.41 51.13 0.42
CA GLN A 144 -57.37 52.17 -0.60
C GLN A 144 -58.75 52.74 -0.88
N SER A 145 -59.80 51.90 -0.97
CA SER A 145 -61.17 52.38 -1.17
C SER A 145 -61.67 53.21 0.01
N ALA A 146 -61.34 52.81 1.25
CA ALA A 146 -61.68 53.55 2.46
C ALA A 146 -60.93 54.89 2.54
N GLU A 147 -59.63 54.91 2.25
CA GLU A 147 -58.83 56.14 2.18
C GLU A 147 -59.29 57.05 1.05
N LEU A 148 -59.64 56.52 -0.13
CA LEU A 148 -60.16 57.30 -1.24
C LEU A 148 -61.47 57.99 -0.85
N ALA A 149 -62.39 57.28 -0.19
CA ALA A 149 -63.63 57.89 0.31
C ALA A 149 -63.36 58.99 1.34
N GLN A 150 -62.40 58.79 2.26
CA GLN A 150 -61.99 59.83 3.21
C GLN A 150 -61.35 61.04 2.50
N VAL A 151 -60.41 60.81 1.59
CA VAL A 151 -59.73 61.87 0.84
C VAL A 151 -60.71 62.60 -0.08
N GLU A 152 -61.67 61.93 -0.70
CA GLU A 152 -62.73 62.56 -1.48
C GLU A 152 -63.62 63.44 -0.59
N SER A 153 -64.01 62.98 0.60
CA SER A 153 -64.76 63.81 1.54
C SER A 153 -63.97 65.04 2.00
N VAL A 154 -62.69 64.88 2.35
CA VAL A 154 -61.80 65.99 2.75
C VAL A 154 -61.53 66.93 1.57
N LYS A 155 -61.29 66.41 0.36
CA LYS A 155 -61.09 67.20 -0.85
C LYS A 155 -62.37 67.90 -1.28
N ALA A 156 -63.54 67.32 -1.10
CA ALA A 156 -64.80 67.99 -1.39
C ALA A 156 -65.00 69.21 -0.46
N VAL A 157 -64.66 69.06 0.83
CA VAL A 157 -64.62 70.19 1.79
C VAL A 157 -63.56 71.20 1.39
N ALA A 158 -62.34 70.76 1.06
CA ALA A 158 -61.26 71.65 0.65
C ALA A 158 -61.50 72.36 -0.68
N ILE A 159 -62.22 71.74 -1.64
CA ILE A 159 -62.64 72.40 -2.89
C ILE A 159 -63.70 73.45 -2.56
N LYS A 160 -64.65 73.17 -1.66
CA LYS A 160 -65.63 74.17 -1.23
C LYS A 160 -64.98 75.34 -0.50
N GLU A 161 -63.96 75.06 0.32
CA GLU A 161 -63.21 76.08 1.03
C GLU A 161 -62.24 76.85 0.13
N ALA A 162 -61.65 76.19 -0.88
CA ALA A 162 -60.82 76.82 -1.91
C ALA A 162 -61.64 77.64 -2.91
N GLU A 163 -62.89 77.25 -3.22
CA GLU A 163 -63.86 78.08 -3.96
C GLU A 163 -64.15 79.36 -3.16
N LEU A 164 -64.42 79.21 -1.85
CA LEU A 164 -64.69 80.32 -0.95
C LEU A 164 -63.45 81.23 -0.78
N GLN A 165 -62.25 80.64 -0.68
CA GLN A 165 -60.99 81.39 -0.61
C GLN A 165 -60.62 82.03 -1.94
N ARG A 166 -60.88 81.41 -3.11
CA ARG A 166 -60.67 82.06 -4.43
C ARG A 166 -61.49 83.33 -4.57
N GLU A 167 -62.71 83.35 -4.03
CA GLU A 167 -63.54 84.57 -4.01
C GLU A 167 -62.94 85.67 -3.10
N VAL A 168 -62.29 85.27 -1.99
CA VAL A 168 -61.60 86.20 -1.08
C VAL A 168 -60.25 86.65 -1.64
N GLU A 169 -59.50 85.76 -2.29
CA GLU A 169 -58.20 86.01 -2.88
C GLU A 169 -58.30 86.80 -4.19
N LEU A 170 -59.34 86.66 -5.01
CA LEU A 170 -59.59 87.58 -6.12
C LEU A 170 -59.75 89.03 -5.63
N LYS A 171 -60.31 89.23 -4.43
CA LYS A 171 -60.40 90.54 -3.79
C LYS A 171 -59.07 91.02 -3.20
N ASN A 172 -58.18 90.11 -2.80
CA ASN A 172 -56.85 90.43 -2.24
C ASN A 172 -55.73 90.49 -3.31
N ALA A 173 -55.85 89.79 -4.43
CA ALA A 173 -54.89 89.78 -5.53
C ALA A 173 -54.86 91.13 -6.25
N LEU A 174 -56.00 91.82 -6.32
CA LEU A 174 -56.06 93.22 -6.75
C LEU A 174 -55.24 94.17 -5.85
N THR A 175 -54.93 93.79 -4.61
CA THR A 175 -54.16 94.62 -3.66
C THR A 175 -52.70 94.23 -3.53
N GLN A 176 -52.26 93.08 -4.08
CA GLN A 176 -50.88 92.58 -3.94
C GLN A 176 -50.07 92.51 -5.24
N THR A 177 -50.67 92.76 -6.41
CA THR A 177 -49.93 92.91 -7.69
C THR A 177 -48.92 94.06 -7.69
N GLU A 178 -48.93 94.93 -6.66
CA GLU A 178 -47.98 96.03 -6.51
C GLU A 178 -46.69 95.65 -5.76
N LYS A 179 -46.65 94.56 -4.98
CA LYS A 179 -45.52 94.26 -4.07
C LYS A 179 -44.47 93.27 -4.60
N LEU A 180 -44.75 92.50 -5.66
CA LEU A 180 -43.87 91.40 -6.10
C LEU A 180 -42.86 91.75 -7.21
N LYS A 181 -42.67 93.03 -7.55
CA LYS A 181 -41.62 93.45 -8.51
C LYS A 181 -40.21 93.58 -7.91
N ALA A 182 -40.04 93.49 -6.58
CA ALA A 182 -38.79 93.89 -5.92
C ALA A 182 -37.83 92.76 -5.50
N GLN A 183 -38.20 91.48 -5.58
CA GLN A 183 -37.38 90.38 -5.01
C GLN A 183 -36.57 89.53 -6.01
N TYR A 184 -36.61 89.82 -7.31
CA TYR A 184 -36.02 88.92 -8.32
C TYR A 184 -34.57 89.20 -8.75
N LEU A 185 -33.88 90.21 -8.18
CA LEU A 185 -32.52 90.57 -8.63
C LEU A 185 -31.37 90.19 -7.67
N SER A 186 -31.63 89.68 -6.45
CA SER A 186 -30.55 89.34 -5.51
C SER A 186 -30.10 87.87 -5.52
N LYS A 187 -30.80 86.98 -6.25
CA LYS A 187 -30.58 85.52 -6.18
C LYS A 187 -29.63 84.95 -7.23
N ALA A 188 -29.20 85.76 -8.21
CA ALA A 188 -28.44 85.27 -9.36
C ALA A 188 -26.91 85.15 -9.13
N SER A 189 -26.29 85.98 -8.28
CA SER A 189 -24.82 86.02 -8.13
C SER A 189 -24.25 85.05 -7.09
N VAL A 190 -25.08 84.48 -6.21
CA VAL A 190 -24.64 83.50 -5.19
C VAL A 190 -24.52 82.08 -5.77
N GLN A 191 -25.16 81.84 -6.92
CA GLN A 191 -25.27 80.49 -7.50
C GLN A 191 -24.01 80.07 -8.29
N GLU A 192 -23.26 81.04 -8.85
CA GLU A 192 -22.06 80.77 -9.66
C GLU A 192 -20.81 80.48 -8.81
N ALA A 193 -20.63 81.17 -7.67
CA ALA A 193 -19.49 80.96 -6.78
C ALA A 193 -19.55 79.59 -6.04
N ASN A 194 -20.76 79.09 -5.75
CA ASN A 194 -20.93 77.78 -5.11
C ASN A 194 -20.63 76.59 -6.04
N TRP A 195 -20.75 76.78 -7.35
CA TRP A 195 -20.52 75.73 -8.34
C TRP A 195 -19.04 75.35 -8.49
N GLU A 196 -18.12 76.32 -8.42
CA GLU A 196 -16.69 76.06 -8.58
C GLU A 196 -16.09 75.33 -7.36
N LEU A 197 -16.56 75.66 -6.15
CA LEU A 197 -16.19 74.94 -4.92
C LEU A 197 -16.70 73.49 -4.96
N TYR A 198 -17.92 73.27 -5.46
CA TYR A 198 -18.49 71.94 -5.60
C TYR A 198 -17.70 71.05 -6.57
N LYS A 199 -17.24 71.61 -7.70
CA LYS A 199 -16.37 70.89 -8.65
C LYS A 199 -15.06 70.43 -8.03
N LYS A 200 -14.38 71.33 -7.31
CA LYS A 200 -13.09 71.01 -6.66
C LYS A 200 -13.26 69.97 -5.55
N GLN A 201 -14.34 70.04 -4.78
CA GLN A 201 -14.67 69.01 -3.79
C GLN A 201 -14.93 67.65 -4.44
N LYS A 202 -15.70 67.60 -5.53
CA LYS A 202 -15.97 66.33 -6.24
C LYS A 202 -14.74 65.72 -6.90
N GLN A 203 -13.83 66.54 -7.42
CA GLN A 203 -12.55 66.06 -7.95
C GLN A 203 -11.65 65.50 -6.84
N ALA A 204 -11.57 66.17 -5.69
CA ALA A 204 -10.81 65.66 -4.54
C ALA A 204 -11.40 64.36 -3.97
N GLU A 205 -12.74 64.27 -3.90
CA GLU A 205 -13.46 63.08 -3.46
C GLU A 205 -13.26 61.90 -4.43
N ALA A 206 -13.26 62.16 -5.75
CA ALA A 206 -12.96 61.15 -6.76
C ALA A 206 -11.54 60.57 -6.62
N VAL A 207 -10.53 61.42 -6.41
CA VAL A 207 -9.14 60.99 -6.22
C VAL A 207 -8.96 60.18 -4.92
N LEU A 208 -9.64 60.57 -3.83
CA LEU A 208 -9.64 59.80 -2.59
C LEU A 208 -10.30 58.43 -2.77
N PHE A 209 -11.42 58.39 -3.49
CA PHE A 209 -12.14 57.15 -3.78
C PHE A 209 -11.32 56.19 -4.64
N GLU A 210 -10.63 56.70 -5.68
CA GLU A 210 -9.72 55.91 -6.51
C GLU A 210 -8.55 55.34 -5.70
N LYS A 211 -7.92 56.16 -4.85
CA LYS A 211 -6.83 55.71 -3.97
C LYS A 211 -7.28 54.68 -2.95
N GLN A 212 -8.47 54.84 -2.38
CA GLN A 212 -9.04 53.89 -1.43
C GLN A 212 -9.35 52.55 -2.10
N LYS A 213 -9.97 52.58 -3.30
CA LYS A 213 -10.22 51.36 -4.08
C LYS A 213 -8.94 50.66 -4.53
N ALA A 214 -7.90 51.41 -4.91
CA ALA A 214 -6.60 50.84 -5.25
C ALA A 214 -5.93 50.17 -4.03
N ALA A 215 -6.00 50.79 -2.85
CA ALA A 215 -5.46 50.22 -1.61
C ALA A 215 -6.25 48.96 -1.18
N ASP A 216 -7.57 48.97 -1.29
CA ASP A 216 -8.41 47.81 -0.98
C ASP A 216 -8.16 46.66 -1.98
N ALA A 217 -7.98 46.97 -3.27
CA ALA A 217 -7.59 45.98 -4.27
C ALA A 217 -6.22 45.35 -3.95
N GLN A 218 -5.23 46.15 -3.53
CA GLN A 218 -3.93 45.64 -3.12
C GLN A 218 -4.01 44.75 -1.87
N LYS A 219 -4.85 45.11 -0.89
CA LYS A 219 -5.10 44.28 0.30
C LYS A 219 -5.72 42.93 -0.08
N LEU A 220 -6.73 42.93 -0.95
CA LEU A 220 -7.38 41.71 -1.42
C LEU A 220 -6.41 40.80 -2.20
N VAL A 221 -5.53 41.39 -3.03
CA VAL A 221 -4.50 40.61 -3.74
C VAL A 221 -3.48 40.02 -2.76
N ALA A 222 -3.04 40.79 -1.76
CA ALA A 222 -2.12 40.28 -0.74
C ALA A 222 -2.74 39.18 0.11
N GLU A 223 -4.02 39.32 0.50
CA GLU A 223 -4.77 38.31 1.24
C GLU A 223 -4.96 37.03 0.41
N ALA A 224 -5.31 37.16 -0.87
CA ALA A 224 -5.41 36.03 -1.79
C ALA A 224 -4.07 35.28 -1.95
N GLN A 225 -2.95 36.01 -2.01
CA GLN A 225 -1.62 35.41 -2.08
C GLN A 225 -1.22 34.69 -0.79
N LEU A 226 -1.57 35.25 0.38
CA LEU A 226 -1.33 34.59 1.67
C LEU A 226 -2.16 33.31 1.79
N PHE A 227 -3.44 33.37 1.40
CA PHE A 227 -4.33 32.22 1.41
C PHE A 227 -3.84 31.11 0.46
N ALA A 228 -3.40 31.47 -0.75
CA ALA A 228 -2.83 30.51 -1.70
C ALA A 228 -1.55 29.84 -1.15
N LYS A 229 -0.66 30.61 -0.51
CA LYS A 229 0.55 30.06 0.13
C LYS A 229 0.21 29.16 1.32
N GLN A 230 -0.80 29.52 2.11
CA GLN A 230 -1.26 28.70 3.23
C GLN A 230 -1.82 27.36 2.74
N GLN A 231 -2.68 27.37 1.72
CA GLN A 231 -3.22 26.15 1.13
C GLN A 231 -2.14 25.27 0.50
N ALA A 232 -1.14 25.86 -0.16
CA ALA A 232 -0.01 25.11 -0.71
C ALA A 232 0.82 24.45 0.41
N ALA A 233 1.12 25.18 1.48
CA ALA A 233 1.86 24.65 2.63
C ALA A 233 1.08 23.56 3.37
N ASP A 234 -0.24 23.73 3.55
CA ASP A 234 -1.11 22.72 4.16
C ASP A 234 -1.20 21.46 3.28
N GLY A 235 -1.24 21.63 1.96
CA GLY A 235 -1.18 20.54 0.99
C GLY A 235 0.13 19.75 1.05
N GLU A 236 1.27 20.44 1.12
CA GLU A 236 2.59 19.82 1.28
C GLU A 236 2.74 19.10 2.62
N LEU A 237 2.23 19.69 3.71
CA LEU A 237 2.23 19.07 5.03
C LEU A 237 1.38 17.79 5.01
N TYR A 238 0.20 17.86 4.42
CA TYR A 238 -0.67 16.69 4.27
C TYR A 238 0.00 15.58 3.44
N ALA A 239 0.62 15.94 2.31
CA ALA A 239 1.36 15.00 1.47
C ALA A 239 2.51 14.33 2.25
N LYS A 240 3.36 15.11 2.92
CA LYS A 240 4.47 14.58 3.74
C LYS A 240 3.98 13.74 4.90
N LYS A 241 2.86 14.10 5.52
CA LYS A 241 2.24 13.30 6.59
C LYS A 241 1.75 11.96 6.05
N LYS A 242 1.12 11.94 4.87
CA LYS A 242 0.69 10.70 4.21
C LYS A 242 1.85 9.84 3.75
N GLU A 243 2.93 10.44 3.24
CA GLU A 243 4.16 9.73 2.93
C GLU A 243 4.79 9.12 4.19
N ALA A 244 4.85 9.87 5.29
CA ALA A 244 5.35 9.36 6.57
C ALA A 244 4.48 8.23 7.12
N GLU A 245 3.15 8.37 7.10
CA GLU A 245 2.21 7.30 7.47
C GLU A 245 2.42 6.05 6.58
N GLY A 246 2.64 6.24 5.27
CA GLY A 246 2.95 5.16 4.35
C GLY A 246 4.28 4.46 4.66
N MET A 247 5.32 5.22 5.00
CA MET A 247 6.61 4.66 5.42
C MET A 247 6.51 3.90 6.74
N VAL A 248 5.75 4.41 7.71
CA VAL A 248 5.49 3.70 8.98
C VAL A 248 4.74 2.39 8.72
N ALA A 249 3.68 2.42 7.92
CA ALA A 249 2.93 1.22 7.57
C ALA A 249 3.81 0.19 6.81
N ALA A 250 4.68 0.65 5.92
CA ALA A 250 5.64 -0.21 5.23
C ALA A 250 6.68 -0.82 6.20
N ALA A 251 7.20 -0.01 7.14
CA ALA A 251 8.13 -0.48 8.15
C ALA A 251 7.48 -1.48 9.13
N GLU A 252 6.22 -1.24 9.53
CA GLU A 252 5.43 -2.17 10.34
C GLU A 252 5.19 -3.49 9.58
N ALA A 253 4.83 -3.42 8.29
CA ALA A 253 4.64 -4.59 7.46
C ALA A 253 5.95 -5.40 7.32
N GLN A 254 7.08 -4.72 7.12
CA GLN A 254 8.40 -5.36 7.11
C GLN A 254 8.74 -5.97 8.47
N GLY A 255 8.45 -5.28 9.57
CA GLY A 255 8.65 -5.77 10.93
C GLY A 255 7.84 -7.03 11.22
N VAL A 256 6.55 -7.04 10.87
CA VAL A 256 5.68 -8.22 10.98
C VAL A 256 6.19 -9.36 10.10
N TYR A 257 6.64 -9.07 8.88
CA TYR A 257 7.22 -10.08 7.99
C TYR A 257 8.50 -10.71 8.58
N VAL A 258 9.41 -9.91 9.12
CA VAL A 258 10.62 -10.42 9.79
C VAL A 258 10.25 -11.23 11.03
N GLN A 259 9.28 -10.76 11.83
CA GLN A 259 8.86 -11.40 13.06
C GLN A 259 8.18 -12.75 12.80
N THR A 260 7.33 -12.84 11.78
CA THR A 260 6.69 -14.10 11.38
C THR A 260 7.72 -15.12 10.91
N LEU A 261 8.66 -14.72 10.04
CA LEU A 261 9.74 -15.62 9.64
C LEU A 261 10.60 -16.07 10.83
N LEU A 262 10.92 -15.17 11.76
CA LEU A 262 11.69 -15.52 12.96
C LEU A 262 10.94 -16.53 13.84
N GLN A 263 9.61 -16.43 13.93
CA GLN A 263 8.76 -17.40 14.64
C GLN A 263 8.79 -18.78 13.95
N GLU A 264 8.67 -18.83 12.62
CA GLU A 264 8.74 -20.08 11.85
C GLU A 264 10.12 -20.76 11.95
N PHE A 265 11.20 -19.99 12.07
CA PHE A 265 12.55 -20.51 12.32
C PHE A 265 12.84 -20.81 13.81
N ASN A 266 11.81 -20.86 14.66
CA ASN A 266 11.93 -21.08 16.12
C ASN A 266 12.92 -20.13 16.81
N GLY A 267 13.01 -18.88 16.36
CA GLY A 267 13.91 -17.86 16.92
C GLY A 267 15.38 -17.98 16.47
N ASN A 268 15.70 -18.85 15.51
CA ASN A 268 17.07 -18.99 15.00
C ASN A 268 17.43 -17.84 14.04
N TYR A 269 18.09 -16.81 14.59
CA TYR A 269 18.54 -15.63 13.84
C TYR A 269 19.51 -15.94 12.69
N ALA A 270 20.40 -16.93 12.86
CA ALA A 270 21.40 -17.24 11.84
C ALA A 270 20.75 -17.76 10.55
N ALA A 271 19.77 -18.66 10.69
CA ALA A 271 19.00 -19.19 9.56
C ALA A 271 18.18 -18.10 8.85
N LEU A 272 17.54 -17.20 9.63
CA LEU A 272 16.79 -16.08 9.08
C LEU A 272 17.69 -15.09 8.31
N ARG A 273 18.85 -14.74 8.88
CA ARG A 273 19.83 -13.86 8.25
C ARG A 273 20.30 -14.43 6.91
N ASP A 274 20.68 -15.71 6.91
CA ASP A 274 21.17 -16.37 5.70
C ASP A 274 20.08 -16.45 4.63
N TYR A 275 18.84 -16.77 5.03
CA TYR A 275 17.68 -16.74 4.14
C TYR A 275 17.45 -15.34 3.53
N MET A 276 17.50 -14.28 4.35
CA MET A 276 17.35 -12.91 3.87
C MET A 276 18.48 -12.47 2.94
N MET A 277 19.73 -12.84 3.24
CA MET A 277 20.87 -12.55 2.37
C MET A 277 20.77 -13.25 1.01
N ILE A 278 20.27 -14.49 0.99
CA ILE A 278 20.07 -15.25 -0.24
C ILE A 278 18.90 -14.66 -1.05
N ASN A 279 17.74 -14.44 -0.41
CA ASN A 279 16.54 -13.93 -1.08
C ASN A 279 16.73 -12.48 -1.56
N GLY A 280 17.45 -11.66 -0.78
CA GLY A 280 17.82 -10.30 -1.16
C GLY A 280 18.89 -10.22 -2.26
N GLY A 281 19.41 -11.36 -2.75
CA GLY A 281 20.39 -11.38 -3.83
C GLY A 281 21.74 -10.76 -3.47
N MET A 282 22.04 -10.57 -2.18
CA MET A 282 23.24 -9.87 -1.72
C MET A 282 24.52 -10.49 -2.28
N PHE A 283 24.58 -11.82 -2.40
CA PHE A 283 25.73 -12.51 -2.99
C PHE A 283 25.90 -12.21 -4.48
N GLN A 284 24.80 -12.05 -5.23
CA GLN A 284 24.85 -11.66 -6.64
C GLN A 284 25.33 -10.21 -6.78
N GLU A 285 24.88 -9.31 -5.92
CA GLU A 285 25.35 -7.91 -5.91
C GLU A 285 26.82 -7.80 -5.54
N VAL A 286 27.29 -8.49 -4.50
CA VAL A 286 28.71 -8.51 -4.10
C VAL A 286 29.57 -9.08 -5.22
N ALA A 287 29.14 -10.18 -5.85
CA ALA A 287 29.85 -10.75 -7.00
C ALA A 287 29.90 -9.77 -8.18
N LYS A 288 28.80 -9.05 -8.46
CA LYS A 288 28.73 -8.04 -9.53
C LYS A 288 29.62 -6.84 -9.24
N ILE A 289 29.64 -6.34 -8.01
CA ILE A 289 30.51 -5.22 -7.59
C ILE A 289 31.98 -5.64 -7.72
N ASN A 290 32.34 -6.81 -7.20
CA ASN A 290 33.72 -7.33 -7.32
C ASN A 290 34.13 -7.55 -8.78
N ALA A 291 33.24 -8.12 -9.60
CA ALA A 291 33.47 -8.29 -11.03
C ALA A 291 33.64 -6.94 -11.72
N SER A 292 32.79 -5.95 -11.41
CA SER A 292 32.89 -4.59 -11.98
C SER A 292 34.17 -3.86 -11.55
N ALA A 293 34.66 -4.08 -10.34
CA ALA A 293 35.91 -3.52 -9.85
C ALA A 293 37.14 -4.14 -10.55
N VAL A 294 37.06 -5.42 -10.94
CA VAL A 294 38.08 -6.11 -11.73
C VAL A 294 37.94 -5.83 -13.23
N GLN A 295 36.75 -5.47 -13.69
CA GLN A 295 36.42 -5.14 -15.07
C GLN A 295 37.09 -3.83 -15.49
N GLY A 296 38.32 -3.93 -16.02
CA GLY A 296 39.13 -2.80 -16.46
C GLY A 296 40.56 -2.82 -15.92
N LEU A 297 40.86 -3.70 -14.97
CA LEU A 297 42.25 -3.96 -14.56
C LEU A 297 42.94 -4.77 -15.66
N GLN A 298 44.01 -4.21 -16.25
CA GLN A 298 44.98 -4.93 -17.07
C GLN A 298 46.25 -5.21 -16.26
N PRO A 299 46.28 -6.25 -15.42
CA PRO A 299 47.52 -6.60 -14.73
C PRO A 299 48.53 -7.14 -15.75
N LYS A 300 49.70 -6.49 -15.86
CA LYS A 300 50.88 -7.10 -16.49
C LYS A 300 51.41 -8.16 -15.53
N ILE A 301 50.96 -9.39 -15.72
CA ILE A 301 51.40 -10.54 -14.92
C ILE A 301 52.84 -10.88 -15.33
N SER A 302 53.81 -10.60 -14.47
CA SER A 302 55.16 -11.16 -14.59
C SER A 302 55.13 -12.59 -14.06
N ILE A 303 55.17 -13.55 -14.97
CA ILE A 303 55.15 -14.97 -14.63
C ILE A 303 56.57 -15.36 -14.19
N TRP A 304 56.75 -15.59 -12.89
CA TRP A 304 57.95 -16.22 -12.36
C TRP A 304 57.84 -17.73 -12.54
N THR A 305 58.32 -18.24 -13.67
CA THR A 305 58.56 -19.67 -13.81
C THR A 305 59.83 -20.00 -13.03
N ASN A 306 59.70 -20.45 -11.79
CA ASN A 306 60.77 -21.23 -11.16
C ASN A 306 60.87 -22.54 -11.94
N GLY A 307 62.02 -22.77 -12.57
CA GLY A 307 62.27 -23.95 -13.37
C GLY A 307 61.97 -25.23 -12.59
N ASP A 308 61.36 -26.17 -13.28
CA ASP A 308 61.24 -27.58 -12.93
C ASP A 308 62.57 -28.13 -12.41
N GLY A 309 62.53 -28.79 -11.25
CA GLY A 309 63.72 -29.14 -10.48
C GLY A 309 63.41 -30.11 -9.35
N SER A 310 62.97 -31.32 -9.70
CA SER A 310 63.06 -32.46 -8.81
C SER A 310 64.54 -32.75 -8.49
N SER A 311 64.98 -32.53 -7.24
CA SER A 311 66.17 -33.22 -6.71
C SER A 311 66.22 -33.19 -5.19
N THR A 312 65.94 -34.36 -4.63
CA THR A 312 66.40 -34.84 -3.32
C THR A 312 67.89 -34.58 -3.10
N GLY A 313 68.25 -34.08 -1.91
CA GLY A 313 69.50 -34.46 -1.25
C GLY A 313 70.65 -33.45 -1.23
N ASN A 314 70.87 -32.92 -0.01
CA ASN A 314 72.18 -32.66 0.62
C ASN A 314 73.09 -31.50 0.14
N GLY A 315 73.03 -30.39 0.88
CA GLY A 315 74.20 -29.76 1.50
C GLY A 315 75.07 -28.81 0.68
N ASN A 316 74.85 -27.48 0.81
CA ASN A 316 75.92 -26.51 1.14
C ASN A 316 75.34 -25.11 1.46
N ARG A 317 75.77 -24.46 2.55
CA ARG A 317 75.30 -23.11 2.98
C ARG A 317 75.93 -21.95 2.20
N THR A 318 76.41 -22.19 0.98
CA THR A 318 77.05 -21.18 0.11
C THR A 318 76.25 -20.87 -1.15
N GLU A 319 75.15 -21.58 -1.43
CA GLU A 319 74.31 -21.33 -2.62
C GLU A 319 73.33 -20.16 -2.45
N GLY A 320 73.00 -19.77 -1.22
CA GLY A 320 72.12 -18.62 -0.96
C GLY A 320 72.68 -17.29 -1.45
N PHE A 321 74.01 -17.13 -1.57
CA PHE A 321 74.61 -15.91 -2.11
C PHE A 321 74.54 -15.84 -3.64
N ALA A 322 74.60 -16.99 -4.33
CA ALA A 322 74.46 -17.04 -5.80
C ALA A 322 73.00 -16.83 -6.24
N GLU A 323 72.04 -17.29 -5.43
CA GLU A 323 70.61 -17.02 -5.62
C GLU A 323 70.26 -15.54 -5.44
N VAL A 324 70.83 -14.89 -4.42
CA VAL A 324 70.67 -13.43 -4.22
C VAL A 324 71.27 -12.65 -5.38
N TYR A 325 72.44 -13.02 -5.89
CA TYR A 325 73.04 -12.35 -7.06
C TYR A 325 72.23 -12.52 -8.36
N LYS A 326 71.52 -13.65 -8.53
CA LYS A 326 70.58 -13.85 -9.66
C LYS A 326 69.26 -13.08 -9.48
N ALA A 327 68.85 -12.80 -8.26
CA ALA A 327 67.63 -12.04 -7.96
C ALA A 327 67.84 -10.51 -8.03
N LEU A 328 69.08 -10.03 -7.79
CA LEU A 328 69.40 -8.60 -7.76
C LEU A 328 69.01 -7.83 -9.04
N PRO A 329 69.32 -8.26 -10.27
CA PRO A 329 68.94 -7.52 -11.48
C PRO A 329 67.42 -7.33 -11.60
N ARG A 330 66.64 -8.31 -11.14
CA ARG A 330 65.18 -8.31 -11.21
C ARG A 330 64.56 -7.47 -10.10
N LEU A 331 65.15 -7.43 -8.92
CA LEU A 331 64.77 -6.48 -7.86
C LEU A 331 64.99 -5.03 -8.32
N PHE A 332 66.09 -4.75 -9.02
CA PHE A 332 66.32 -3.42 -9.58
C PHE A 332 65.32 -3.08 -10.69
N GLN A 333 64.93 -4.02 -11.55
CA GLN A 333 63.84 -3.79 -12.52
C GLN A 333 62.51 -3.50 -11.83
N THR A 334 62.15 -4.22 -10.76
CA THR A 334 60.90 -3.94 -10.03
C THR A 334 60.93 -2.59 -9.30
N VAL A 335 62.10 -2.16 -8.81
CA VAL A 335 62.27 -0.84 -8.19
C VAL A 335 62.25 0.26 -9.25
N GLU A 336 62.86 0.04 -10.41
CA GLU A 336 62.83 0.95 -11.56
C GLU A 336 61.38 1.10 -12.08
N GLU A 337 60.62 0.01 -12.17
CA GLU A 337 59.22 0.03 -12.62
C GLU A 337 58.26 0.69 -11.61
N GLN A 338 58.54 0.61 -10.30
CA GLN A 338 57.69 1.21 -9.26
C GLN A 338 58.09 2.65 -8.88
N THR A 339 59.36 3.04 -9.08
CA THR A 339 59.89 4.34 -8.62
C THR A 339 60.50 5.20 -9.72
N GLY A 340 60.75 4.66 -10.90
CA GLY A 340 61.28 5.39 -12.07
C GLY A 340 62.76 5.81 -11.97
N MET A 341 63.52 5.33 -10.98
CA MET A 341 64.94 5.69 -10.81
C MET A 341 65.88 4.61 -11.37
N THR A 342 66.76 5.00 -12.30
CA THR A 342 67.83 4.14 -12.84
C THR A 342 69.02 4.05 -11.88
N PRO A 343 69.61 2.86 -11.65
CA PRO A 343 70.78 2.72 -10.78
C PRO A 343 72.05 3.34 -11.39
N PRO A 344 73.04 3.75 -10.57
CA PRO A 344 74.24 4.45 -11.03
C PRO A 344 75.14 3.59 -11.93
N SER A 345 75.75 4.23 -12.94
CA SER A 345 76.42 3.62 -14.10
C SER A 345 77.66 2.75 -13.82
N TRP A 346 78.22 2.77 -12.61
CA TRP A 346 79.32 1.86 -12.23
C TRP A 346 78.82 0.48 -11.75
N LEU A 347 77.52 0.34 -11.49
CA LEU A 347 76.86 -0.94 -11.16
C LEU A 347 76.19 -1.58 -12.40
N ALA A 348 76.09 -0.83 -13.49
CA ALA A 348 75.60 -1.26 -14.79
C ALA A 348 76.57 -0.78 -15.90
N GLY A 349 77.80 -1.31 -15.89
CA GLY A 349 78.75 -1.12 -16.98
C GLY A 349 78.63 -2.24 -18.01
N PRO A 350 78.17 -1.99 -19.26
CA PRO A 350 78.30 -2.93 -20.37
C PRO A 350 79.71 -2.84 -21.00
N PRO A 351 80.22 -3.88 -21.69
CA PRO A 351 81.30 -3.68 -22.66
C PRO A 351 80.74 -2.92 -23.87
N ASN A 352 80.85 -1.59 -23.78
CA ASN A 352 81.04 -0.59 -24.84
C ASN A 352 80.49 -0.90 -26.25
N THR A 353 79.50 -0.13 -26.70
CA THR A 353 79.45 0.35 -28.09
C THR A 353 78.80 1.74 -28.13
N GLN A 354 79.58 2.68 -28.66
CA GLN A 354 79.30 4.10 -28.82
C GLN A 354 78.31 4.37 -29.97
N LYS A 355 77.45 5.38 -29.82
CA LYS A 355 77.01 6.35 -30.86
C LYS A 355 76.14 7.43 -30.17
N LEU A 356 76.69 8.64 -29.95
CA LEU A 356 76.51 9.86 -30.78
C LEU A 356 75.06 10.36 -30.73
N GLU A 357 74.80 11.45 -30.01
CA GLU A 357 74.42 12.80 -30.56
C GLU A 357 73.02 12.77 -31.22
N GLU A 358 72.03 13.64 -30.95
CA GLU A 358 72.01 15.07 -30.66
C GLU A 358 70.55 15.50 -30.34
N LEU A 359 70.41 16.62 -29.60
CA LEU A 359 69.40 17.71 -29.67
C LEU A 359 67.89 17.37 -29.97
N THR A 360 66.86 17.75 -29.20
CA THR A 360 66.47 19.06 -28.61
C THR A 360 65.12 18.91 -27.85
N PRO A 361 64.76 19.80 -26.88
CA PRO A 361 63.52 19.70 -26.08
C PRO A 361 62.39 20.59 -26.67
N PRO A 362 61.12 20.54 -26.18
CA PRO A 362 60.76 21.52 -25.13
C PRO A 362 59.56 21.22 -24.18
N LEU A 363 59.59 21.97 -23.08
CA LEU A 363 58.48 22.65 -22.35
C LEU A 363 57.59 21.90 -21.34
N VAL A 364 57.99 22.08 -20.08
CA VAL A 364 57.14 22.18 -18.89
C VAL A 364 56.24 23.42 -19.00
N GLY A 365 54.92 23.21 -18.97
CA GLY A 365 53.94 24.24 -18.62
C GLY A 365 53.44 24.01 -17.20
N ARG A 366 53.86 24.88 -16.27
CA ARG A 366 53.35 24.93 -14.89
C ARG A 366 52.29 26.04 -14.83
N VAL A 367 51.03 25.71 -14.54
CA VAL A 367 50.08 26.68 -13.96
C VAL A 367 49.23 25.99 -12.90
N THR A 368 49.32 26.58 -11.72
CA THR A 368 48.60 26.35 -10.48
C THR A 368 47.09 26.53 -10.61
N ASN A 369 46.28 25.78 -9.85
CA ASN A 369 45.04 26.37 -9.34
C ASN A 369 44.66 25.87 -7.94
N THR A 370 44.61 26.84 -7.04
CA THR A 370 43.93 26.89 -5.75
C THR A 370 42.42 26.90 -5.90
N GLN A 371 41.69 26.26 -4.96
CA GLN A 371 40.46 26.77 -4.29
C GLN A 371 39.94 25.65 -3.37
N ARG A 372 39.98 25.76 -2.04
CA ARG A 372 39.19 26.59 -1.11
C ARG A 372 37.71 26.17 -1.09
N TRP A 373 37.34 25.41 -0.06
CA TRP A 373 35.95 25.20 0.37
C TRP A 373 35.70 26.04 1.62
N VAL A 374 34.67 26.89 1.54
CA VAL A 374 33.81 27.31 2.63
C VAL A 374 32.51 26.56 2.43
#